data_AF-A0A6J6T7V8-F1
#
_entry.id   AF-A0A6J6T7V8-F1
#
_cell.length_a   1.000
_cell.length_b   1.000
_cell.length_c   1.000
_cell.angle_alpha   90.00
_cell.angle_beta   90.00
_cell.angle_gamma   90.00
#
_symmetry.space_group_name_H-M   'P 1'
#
loop_
_entity.id
_entity.type
_entity.pdbx_description
1 polymer ?
#
loop_
_entity_poly.entity_id
_entity_poly.type
_entity_poly.pdbx_seq_one_letter_code
_entity_poly.pdbx_strand_id
1 'polypeptide(L)'
;MKKFLAVMTVAAALLLSGCSQVGAAATLGDTKITQATVQSSIDAILAARVGVDISQMQLETGELLNRAQLRFHLLTALLRATGEELKLTVSKAEIDTRRQSIIDQVGGAEGLPEALVSAGIAPNDLDTYIEAMTFSDKISQALTASGVPQDALGEEVQKLVVAKAKELGVTVNPRYGTWDGTVADVVAVDSASPAVTPATK
;
A
#
# COMPACT_ATOMS: atom_id res chain seq x y z
N MET A 1 1.55 -44.41 53.77
CA MET A 1 2.16 -44.96 52.54
C MET A 1 1.20 -44.73 51.37
N LYS A 2 1.75 -44.35 50.21
CA LYS A 2 1.08 -44.08 48.91
C LYS A 2 0.49 -42.67 48.77
N LYS A 3 0.70 -41.91 47.69
CA LYS A 3 1.78 -41.72 46.71
C LYS A 3 1.33 -40.48 45.91
N PHE A 4 2.27 -39.59 45.63
CA PHE A 4 2.25 -38.47 44.67
C PHE A 4 1.22 -38.56 43.54
N LEU A 5 0.62 -37.43 43.19
CA LEU A 5 0.47 -36.97 41.79
C LEU A 5 0.00 -35.50 41.79
N ALA A 6 0.97 -34.59 41.70
CA ALA A 6 0.76 -33.21 41.31
C ALA A 6 0.55 -33.17 39.79
N VAL A 7 -0.66 -32.85 39.34
CA VAL A 7 -0.95 -32.61 37.93
C VAL A 7 -0.66 -31.13 37.67
N MET A 8 0.50 -30.83 37.10
CA MET A 8 0.77 -29.52 36.49
C MET A 8 0.04 -29.47 35.16
N THR A 9 -1.11 -28.81 35.14
CA THR A 9 -1.75 -28.33 33.91
C THR A 9 -0.97 -27.12 33.40
N VAL A 10 -0.02 -27.37 32.50
CA VAL A 10 0.51 -26.33 31.62
C VAL A 10 -0.61 -25.96 30.65
N ALA A 11 -1.35 -24.89 30.97
CA ALA A 11 -2.23 -24.25 30.01
C ALA A 11 -1.33 -23.65 28.91
N ALA A 12 -1.23 -24.37 27.79
CA ALA A 12 -0.71 -23.82 26.56
C ALA A 12 -1.66 -22.70 26.11
N ALA A 13 -1.34 -21.47 26.50
CA ALA A 13 -1.87 -20.27 25.88
C ALA A 13 -1.28 -20.18 24.47
N LEU A 14 -1.84 -20.98 23.55
CA LEU A 14 -1.66 -20.80 22.12
C LEU A 14 -2.14 -19.39 21.78
N LEU A 15 -1.19 -18.52 21.46
CA LEU A 15 -1.39 -17.17 20.98
C LEU A 15 -2.32 -17.21 19.75
N LEU A 16 -3.59 -16.89 19.97
CA LEU A 16 -4.65 -16.78 18.96
C LEU A 16 -4.49 -15.56 18.01
N SER A 17 -3.29 -15.00 17.86
CA SER A 17 -3.04 -13.89 16.93
C SER A 17 -3.11 -14.31 15.45
N GLY A 18 -3.30 -15.59 15.14
CA GLY A 18 -3.35 -16.11 13.77
C GLY A 18 -4.70 -16.05 13.06
N CYS A 19 -5.82 -15.76 13.75
CA CYS A 19 -7.16 -15.82 13.13
C CYS A 19 -7.70 -14.47 12.64
N SER A 20 -7.11 -13.33 13.04
CA SER A 20 -7.57 -11.99 12.63
C SER A 20 -7.16 -11.61 11.19
N GLN A 21 -6.21 -12.33 10.60
CA GLN A 21 -5.63 -12.03 9.29
C GLN A 21 -6.24 -12.81 8.12
N VAL A 22 -7.28 -13.63 8.35
CA VAL A 22 -7.94 -14.37 7.27
C VAL A 22 -8.49 -13.37 6.23
N GLY A 23 -7.96 -13.44 5.02
CA GLY A 23 -8.30 -12.55 3.91
C GLY A 23 -7.77 -11.11 4.01
N ALA A 24 -6.93 -10.78 5.00
CA ALA A 24 -6.23 -9.49 5.05
C ALA A 24 -4.96 -9.54 4.19
N ALA A 25 -4.72 -8.48 3.43
CA ALA A 25 -3.45 -8.20 2.75
C ALA A 25 -2.60 -7.25 3.59
N ALA A 26 -3.23 -6.26 4.24
CA ALA A 26 -2.63 -5.44 5.28
C ALA A 26 -3.70 -4.88 6.23
N THR A 27 -3.27 -4.41 7.40
CA THR A 27 -4.12 -3.67 8.35
C THR A 27 -3.43 -2.39 8.78
N LEU A 28 -4.19 -1.33 9.04
CA LEU A 28 -3.75 -0.05 9.59
C LEU A 28 -4.80 0.38 10.63
N GLY A 29 -4.51 0.19 11.91
CA GLY A 29 -5.51 0.32 12.97
C GLY A 29 -6.69 -0.61 12.72
N ASP A 30 -7.89 -0.02 12.68
CA ASP A 30 -9.13 -0.74 12.36
C ASP A 30 -9.38 -0.92 10.85
N THR A 31 -8.57 -0.28 10.00
CA THR A 31 -8.71 -0.38 8.54
C THR A 31 -8.09 -1.67 8.05
N LYS A 32 -8.87 -2.47 7.31
CA LYS A 32 -8.42 -3.72 6.68
C LYS A 32 -8.38 -3.56 5.17
N ILE A 33 -7.19 -3.73 4.58
CA ILE A 33 -7.02 -3.95 3.14
C ILE A 33 -7.15 -5.44 2.90
N THR A 34 -8.16 -5.84 2.12
CA THR A 34 -8.41 -7.27 1.88
C THR A 34 -7.59 -7.81 0.72
N GLN A 35 -7.30 -9.10 0.72
CA GLN A 35 -6.68 -9.78 -0.43
C GLN A 35 -7.57 -9.68 -1.68
N ALA A 36 -8.90 -9.67 -1.50
CA ALA A 36 -9.84 -9.50 -2.60
C ALA A 36 -9.74 -8.11 -3.24
N THR A 37 -9.55 -7.05 -2.45
CA THR A 37 -9.31 -5.69 -2.95
C THR A 37 -8.07 -5.65 -3.83
N VAL A 38 -6.95 -6.19 -3.33
CA VAL A 38 -5.68 -6.21 -4.08
C VAL A 38 -5.80 -7.05 -5.34
N GLN A 39 -6.45 -8.22 -5.26
CA GLN A 39 -6.66 -9.10 -6.42
C GLN A 39 -7.54 -8.43 -7.48
N SER A 40 -8.59 -7.70 -7.09
CA SER A 40 -9.44 -6.97 -8.02
C SER A 40 -8.66 -5.93 -8.84
N SER A 41 -7.73 -5.20 -8.20
CA SER A 41 -6.86 -4.24 -8.90
C SER A 41 -5.93 -4.94 -9.89
N ILE A 42 -5.33 -6.06 -9.49
CA ILE A 42 -4.46 -6.87 -10.35
C ILE A 42 -5.25 -7.37 -11.57
N ASP A 43 -6.42 -7.94 -11.37
CA ASP A 43 -7.25 -8.49 -12.45
C ASP A 43 -7.66 -7.39 -13.43
N ALA A 44 -8.04 -6.21 -12.91
CA ALA A 44 -8.40 -5.06 -13.73
C ALA A 44 -7.21 -4.51 -14.54
N ILE A 45 -6.00 -4.49 -13.97
CA ILE A 45 -4.76 -4.13 -14.69
C ILE A 45 -4.46 -5.13 -15.80
N LEU A 46 -4.53 -6.43 -15.50
CA LEU A 46 -4.26 -7.48 -16.49
C LEU A 46 -5.30 -7.45 -17.62
N ALA A 47 -6.57 -7.18 -17.30
CA ALA A 47 -7.62 -7.00 -18.29
C ALA A 47 -7.37 -5.76 -19.16
N ALA A 48 -6.99 -4.62 -18.57
CA ALA A 48 -6.70 -3.39 -19.29
C ALA A 48 -5.53 -3.56 -20.29
N ARG A 49 -4.51 -4.35 -19.93
CA ARG A 49 -3.36 -4.65 -20.81
C ARG A 49 -3.74 -5.38 -22.10
N VAL A 50 -4.85 -6.12 -22.13
CA VAL A 50 -5.29 -6.85 -23.35
C VAL A 50 -5.69 -5.88 -24.47
N GLY A 51 -6.16 -4.67 -24.12
CA GLY A 51 -6.64 -3.66 -25.07
C GLY A 51 -5.60 -2.62 -25.49
N VAL A 52 -4.34 -2.77 -25.08
CA VAL A 52 -3.27 -1.77 -25.28
C VAL A 52 -2.04 -2.47 -25.88
N ASP A 53 -1.33 -1.80 -26.79
CA ASP A 53 -0.01 -2.28 -27.21
C ASP A 53 1.01 -2.06 -26.09
N ILE A 54 1.29 -3.13 -25.34
CA ILE A 54 2.24 -3.12 -24.23
C ILE A 54 3.67 -3.53 -24.65
N SER A 55 3.95 -3.73 -25.94
CA SER A 55 5.23 -4.27 -26.42
C SER A 55 6.43 -3.40 -26.08
N GLN A 56 6.21 -2.08 -25.96
CA GLN A 56 7.24 -1.10 -25.61
C GLN A 56 7.21 -0.71 -24.12
N MET A 57 6.35 -1.33 -23.32
CA MET A 57 6.15 -0.95 -21.91
C MET A 57 6.93 -1.87 -20.96
N GLN A 58 7.54 -1.26 -19.93
CA GLN A 58 8.16 -1.99 -18.83
C GLN A 58 7.16 -2.15 -17.70
N LEU A 59 6.31 -3.17 -17.80
CA LEU A 59 5.21 -3.40 -16.85
C LEU A 59 5.59 -4.42 -15.78
N GLU A 60 5.24 -4.12 -14.53
CA GLU A 60 5.37 -5.08 -13.44
C GLU A 60 4.42 -6.28 -13.63
N THR A 61 4.89 -7.46 -13.24
CA THR A 61 4.14 -8.73 -13.31
C THR A 61 4.40 -9.60 -12.08
N GLY A 62 3.61 -10.65 -11.90
CA GLY A 62 3.82 -11.64 -10.84
C GLY A 62 3.89 -11.02 -9.44
N GLU A 63 4.89 -11.41 -8.65
CA GLU A 63 5.08 -10.92 -7.28
C GLU A 63 5.36 -9.42 -7.19
N LEU A 64 6.00 -8.84 -8.22
CA LEU A 64 6.24 -7.39 -8.27
C LEU A 64 4.91 -6.64 -8.36
N LEU A 65 4.04 -7.05 -9.29
CA LEU A 65 2.71 -6.46 -9.44
C LEU A 65 1.87 -6.66 -8.17
N ASN A 66 1.90 -7.86 -7.58
CA ASN A 66 1.15 -8.14 -6.34
C ASN A 66 1.54 -7.18 -5.21
N ARG A 67 2.84 -6.99 -5.01
CA ARG A 67 3.37 -6.09 -3.98
C ARG A 67 3.06 -4.64 -4.31
N ALA A 68 3.22 -4.22 -5.56
CA ALA A 68 2.92 -2.87 -6.01
C ALA A 68 1.46 -2.48 -5.75
N GLN A 69 0.51 -3.39 -6.04
CA GLN A 69 -0.90 -3.13 -5.78
C GLN A 69 -1.22 -3.09 -4.28
N LEU A 70 -0.56 -3.90 -3.45
CA LEU A 70 -0.68 -3.71 -1.99
C LEU A 70 -0.12 -2.36 -1.55
N ARG A 71 1.08 -1.98 -2.02
CA ARG A 71 1.71 -0.69 -1.70
C ARG A 71 0.82 0.48 -2.08
N PHE A 72 0.19 0.43 -3.25
CA PHE A 72 -0.76 1.45 -3.71
C PHE A 72 -1.91 1.66 -2.71
N HIS A 73 -2.64 0.58 -2.35
CA HIS A 73 -3.75 0.67 -1.40
C HIS A 73 -3.29 1.11 -0.01
N LEU A 74 -2.14 0.62 0.44
CA LEU A 74 -1.57 0.94 1.74
C LEU A 74 -1.15 2.40 1.84
N LEU A 75 -0.41 2.91 0.86
CA LEU A 75 0.01 4.30 0.81
C LEU A 75 -1.19 5.24 0.68
N THR A 76 -2.20 4.87 -0.10
CA THR A 76 -3.43 5.67 -0.21
C THR A 76 -4.17 5.77 1.12
N ALA A 77 -4.29 4.66 1.85
CA ALA A 77 -4.89 4.66 3.19
C ALA A 77 -4.09 5.52 4.17
N LEU A 78 -2.76 5.46 4.13
CA LEU A 78 -1.88 6.28 4.97
C LEU A 78 -2.01 7.77 4.64
N LEU A 79 -1.97 8.16 3.36
CA LEU A 79 -2.12 9.55 2.93
C LEU A 79 -3.48 10.14 3.34
N ARG A 80 -4.56 9.36 3.21
CA ARG A 80 -5.88 9.74 3.71
C ARG A 80 -5.85 9.96 5.22
N ALA A 81 -5.33 9.01 5.99
CA ALA A 81 -5.28 9.12 7.44
C ALA A 81 -4.40 10.27 7.93
N THR A 82 -3.26 10.54 7.27
CA THR A 82 -2.42 11.71 7.51
C THR A 82 -3.16 13.00 7.19
N GLY A 83 -3.87 13.05 6.06
CA GLY A 83 -4.69 14.20 5.68
C GLY A 83 -5.80 14.49 6.69
N GLU A 84 -6.51 13.45 7.13
CA GLU A 84 -7.58 13.55 8.13
C GLU A 84 -7.08 14.07 9.48
N GLU A 85 -5.90 13.62 9.95
CA GLU A 85 -5.27 14.16 11.16
C GLU A 85 -4.96 15.66 11.03
N LEU A 86 -4.52 16.09 9.85
CA LEU A 86 -4.29 17.48 9.51
C LEU A 86 -5.59 18.25 9.20
N LYS A 87 -6.76 17.62 9.37
CA LYS A 87 -8.09 18.18 9.10
C LYS A 87 -8.27 18.61 7.63
N LEU A 88 -7.55 17.95 6.73
CA LEU A 88 -7.68 18.12 5.29
C LEU A 88 -8.79 17.21 4.77
N THR A 89 -9.52 17.70 3.77
CA THR A 89 -10.56 16.93 3.09
C THR A 89 -10.35 16.95 1.59
N VAL A 90 -10.72 15.86 0.93
CA VAL A 90 -10.81 15.76 -0.53
C VAL A 90 -12.28 15.57 -0.91
N SER A 91 -12.80 16.48 -1.72
CA SER A 91 -14.18 16.45 -2.19
C SER A 91 -14.30 15.72 -3.53
N LYS A 92 -15.51 15.25 -3.84
CA LYS A 92 -15.80 14.66 -5.16
C LYS A 92 -15.55 15.62 -6.32
N ALA A 93 -15.80 16.92 -6.11
CA ALA A 93 -15.56 17.94 -7.13
C ALA A 93 -14.07 18.10 -7.45
N GLU A 94 -13.18 18.00 -6.45
CA GLU A 94 -11.74 18.01 -6.65
C GLU A 94 -11.28 16.78 -7.43
N ILE A 95 -11.82 15.60 -7.09
CA ILE A 95 -11.53 14.36 -7.82
C ILE A 95 -11.97 14.48 -9.27
N ASP A 96 -13.19 14.95 -9.54
CA ASP A 96 -13.71 15.10 -10.90
C ASP A 96 -12.92 16.12 -11.72
N THR A 97 -12.55 17.23 -11.11
CA THR A 97 -11.71 18.26 -11.74
C THR A 97 -10.35 17.68 -12.12
N ARG A 98 -9.71 16.95 -11.19
CA ARG A 98 -8.40 16.34 -11.45
C ARG A 98 -8.50 15.21 -12.47
N ARG A 99 -9.58 14.42 -12.45
CA ARG A 99 -9.86 13.39 -13.46
C ARG A 99 -9.96 13.99 -14.85
N GLN A 100 -10.73 15.08 -15.00
CA GLN A 100 -10.83 15.77 -16.28
C GLN A 100 -9.47 16.30 -16.75
N SER A 101 -8.69 16.88 -15.83
CA SER A 101 -7.35 17.37 -16.15
C SER A 101 -6.40 16.24 -16.59
N ILE A 102 -6.51 15.04 -15.99
CA ILE A 102 -5.75 13.86 -16.44
C ILE A 102 -6.20 13.43 -17.83
N ILE A 103 -7.51 13.35 -18.08
CA ILE A 103 -8.09 13.00 -19.39
C ILE A 103 -7.57 13.95 -20.47
N ASP A 104 -7.57 15.26 -20.21
CA ASP A 104 -7.09 16.25 -21.17
C ASP A 104 -5.58 16.10 -21.45
N GLN A 105 -4.78 15.82 -20.42
CA GLN A 105 -3.32 15.64 -20.53
C GLN A 105 -2.92 14.41 -21.33
N VAL A 106 -3.72 13.34 -21.27
CA VAL A 106 -3.43 12.08 -21.98
C VAL A 106 -4.03 12.04 -23.38
N GLY A 107 -4.52 13.17 -23.91
CA GLY A 107 -5.08 13.26 -25.26
C GLY A 107 -6.56 12.89 -25.36
N GLY A 108 -7.30 12.97 -24.25
CA GLY A 108 -8.72 12.68 -24.17
C GLY A 108 -9.02 11.28 -23.63
N ALA A 109 -10.31 10.91 -23.64
CA ALA A 109 -10.78 9.65 -23.08
C ALA A 109 -10.17 8.40 -23.75
N GLU A 110 -9.78 8.52 -25.02
CA GLU A 110 -9.15 7.43 -25.79
C GLU A 110 -7.71 7.14 -25.36
N GLY A 111 -6.97 8.14 -24.86
CA GLY A 111 -5.60 7.96 -24.37
C GLY A 111 -5.52 7.51 -22.91
N LEU A 112 -6.64 7.60 -22.17
CA LEU A 112 -6.69 7.22 -20.76
C LEU A 112 -6.32 5.74 -20.52
N PRO A 113 -6.83 4.74 -21.27
CA PRO A 113 -6.46 3.34 -21.04
C PRO A 113 -4.96 3.08 -21.12
N GLU A 114 -4.28 3.64 -22.12
CA GLU A 114 -2.82 3.49 -22.29
C GLU A 114 -2.06 4.13 -21.13
N ALA A 115 -2.46 5.34 -20.72
CA ALA A 115 -1.87 6.05 -19.60
C ALA A 115 -2.00 5.27 -18.28
N LEU A 116 -3.17 4.67 -18.01
CA LEU A 116 -3.40 3.87 -16.82
C LEU A 116 -2.58 2.58 -16.82
N VAL A 117 -2.51 1.89 -17.96
CA VAL A 117 -1.69 0.69 -18.11
C VAL A 117 -0.22 1.00 -17.87
N SER A 118 0.29 2.07 -18.48
CA SER A 118 1.68 2.52 -18.31
C SER A 118 1.99 2.89 -16.86
N ALA A 119 1.04 3.52 -16.15
CA ALA A 119 1.17 3.89 -14.74
C ALA A 119 0.94 2.72 -13.76
N GLY A 120 0.50 1.54 -14.24
CA GLY A 120 0.14 0.41 -13.37
C GLY A 120 -1.07 0.69 -12.48
N ILE A 121 -1.97 1.58 -12.92
CA ILE A 121 -3.18 1.95 -12.19
C ILE A 121 -4.35 1.15 -12.74
N ALA A 122 -5.07 0.45 -11.86
CA ALA A 122 -6.28 -0.24 -12.26
C ALA A 122 -7.37 0.78 -12.64
N PRO A 123 -8.15 0.58 -13.72
CA PRO A 123 -9.19 1.54 -14.11
C PRO A 123 -10.22 1.85 -13.02
N ASN A 124 -10.56 0.87 -12.19
CA ASN A 124 -11.46 1.03 -11.04
C ASN A 124 -10.83 1.78 -9.86
N ASP A 125 -9.50 1.95 -9.84
CA ASP A 125 -8.76 2.62 -8.78
C ASP A 125 -8.35 4.04 -9.14
N LEU A 126 -8.73 4.56 -10.32
CA LEU A 126 -8.37 5.92 -10.75
C LEU A 126 -8.81 6.98 -9.74
N ASP A 127 -10.01 6.86 -9.18
CA ASP A 127 -10.49 7.83 -8.17
C ASP A 127 -9.70 7.73 -6.87
N THR A 128 -9.36 6.52 -6.43
CA THR A 128 -8.54 6.27 -5.25
C THR A 128 -7.12 6.83 -5.45
N TYR A 129 -6.56 6.67 -6.65
CA TYR A 129 -5.29 7.28 -7.02
C TYR A 129 -5.35 8.81 -7.00
N ILE A 130 -6.39 9.41 -7.60
CA ILE A 130 -6.58 10.86 -7.61
C ILE A 130 -6.75 11.39 -6.19
N GLU A 131 -7.51 10.70 -5.35
CA GLU A 131 -7.69 11.06 -3.95
C GLU A 131 -6.35 11.05 -3.20
N ALA A 132 -5.55 10.01 -3.35
CA ALA A 132 -4.22 9.92 -2.74
C ALA A 132 -3.29 11.06 -3.20
N MET A 133 -3.25 11.34 -4.50
CA MET A 133 -2.51 12.49 -5.04
C MET A 133 -3.00 13.81 -4.44
N THR A 134 -4.31 13.98 -4.33
CA THR A 134 -4.91 15.23 -3.81
C THR A 134 -4.60 15.41 -2.33
N PHE A 135 -4.59 14.33 -1.53
CA PHE A 135 -4.11 14.39 -0.15
C PHE A 135 -2.63 14.75 -0.09
N SER A 136 -1.77 14.10 -0.89
CA SER A 136 -0.34 14.43 -0.95
C SER A 136 -0.09 15.90 -1.30
N ASP A 137 -0.81 16.43 -2.29
CA ASP A 137 -0.73 17.83 -2.70
C ASP A 137 -1.16 18.77 -1.56
N LYS A 138 -2.28 18.47 -0.88
CA LYS A 138 -2.78 19.28 0.24
C LYS A 138 -1.88 19.22 1.47
N ILE A 139 -1.30 18.05 1.78
CA ILE A 139 -0.32 17.90 2.86
C ILE A 139 0.92 18.76 2.54
N SER A 140 1.41 18.69 1.31
CA SER A 140 2.55 19.51 0.86
C SER A 140 2.24 21.01 0.97
N GLN A 141 1.05 21.44 0.56
CA GLN A 141 0.60 22.83 0.69
C GLN A 141 0.51 23.28 2.15
N ALA A 142 0.01 22.42 3.05
CA ALA A 142 -0.06 22.72 4.48
C ALA A 142 1.35 22.87 5.09
N LEU A 143 2.30 22.02 4.68
CA LEU A 143 3.70 22.13 5.08
C LEU A 143 4.33 23.44 4.59
N THR A 144 4.14 23.80 3.31
CA THR A 144 4.60 25.08 2.77
C THR A 144 4.01 26.26 3.54
N ALA A 145 2.71 26.23 3.85
CA ALA A 145 2.04 27.27 4.64
C ALA A 145 2.58 27.36 6.07
N SER A 146 3.13 26.27 6.61
CA SER A 146 3.81 26.25 7.91
C SER A 146 5.28 26.68 7.87
N GLY A 147 5.82 27.00 6.70
CA GLY A 147 7.19 27.50 6.51
C GLY A 147 8.21 26.43 6.12
N VAL A 148 7.77 25.21 5.76
CA VAL A 148 8.68 24.18 5.23
C VAL A 148 9.16 24.59 3.83
N PRO A 149 10.48 24.59 3.56
CA PRO A 149 11.01 24.95 2.26
C PRO A 149 10.78 23.85 1.21
N GLN A 150 10.71 24.25 -0.06
CA GLN A 150 10.37 23.38 -1.19
C GLN A 150 11.26 22.13 -1.30
N ASP A 151 12.55 22.27 -0.99
CA ASP A 151 13.54 21.19 -1.05
C ASP A 151 13.41 20.17 0.10
N ALA A 152 12.75 20.54 1.20
CA ALA A 152 12.48 19.66 2.33
C ALA A 152 11.09 18.99 2.28
N LEU A 153 10.18 19.43 1.38
CA LEU A 153 8.79 18.97 1.36
C LEU A 153 8.66 17.44 1.26
N GLY A 154 9.43 16.80 0.38
CA GLY A 154 9.36 15.35 0.20
C GLY A 154 9.73 14.59 1.47
N GLU A 155 10.76 15.03 2.17
CA GLU A 155 11.19 14.42 3.44
C GLU A 155 10.15 14.63 4.55
N GLU A 156 9.56 15.82 4.65
CA GLU A 156 8.55 16.12 5.67
C GLU A 156 7.23 15.38 5.43
N VAL A 157 6.79 15.24 4.17
CA VAL A 157 5.64 14.38 3.82
C VAL A 157 5.93 12.93 4.24
N GLN A 158 7.12 12.42 3.91
CA GLN A 158 7.52 11.06 4.27
C GLN A 158 7.54 10.86 5.80
N LYS A 159 8.05 11.82 6.57
CA LYS A 159 8.02 11.78 8.04
C LYS A 159 6.60 11.69 8.59
N LEU A 160 5.67 12.47 8.05
CA LEU A 160 4.27 12.42 8.45
C LEU A 160 3.62 11.06 8.16
N VAL A 161 3.87 10.49 6.98
CA VAL A 161 3.35 9.17 6.60
C VAL A 161 3.94 8.07 7.50
N VAL A 162 5.25 8.12 7.80
CA VAL A 162 5.91 7.17 8.72
C VAL A 162 5.35 7.28 10.13
N ALA A 163 5.17 8.51 10.64
CA ALA A 163 4.57 8.76 11.95
C ALA A 163 3.15 8.19 12.02
N LYS A 164 2.33 8.44 10.99
CA LYS A 164 0.97 7.91 10.91
C LYS A 164 0.94 6.39 10.84
N ALA A 165 1.81 5.78 10.04
CA ALA A 165 1.90 4.33 9.93
C ALA A 165 2.29 3.67 11.26
N LYS A 166 3.19 4.31 12.01
CA LYS A 166 3.58 3.86 13.36
C LYS A 166 2.43 3.98 14.35
N GLU A 167 1.70 5.08 14.33
CA GLU A 167 0.53 5.31 15.19
C GLU A 167 -0.57 4.27 14.93
N LEU A 168 -0.87 4.00 13.66
CA LEU A 168 -1.90 3.04 13.26
C LEU A 168 -1.48 1.58 13.46
N GLY A 169 -0.18 1.29 13.59
CA GLY A 169 0.31 -0.08 13.74
C GLY A 169 0.07 -0.92 12.48
N VAL A 170 0.77 -0.59 11.39
CA VAL A 170 0.64 -1.31 10.12
C VAL A 170 1.11 -2.77 10.25
N THR A 171 0.30 -3.70 9.75
CA THR A 171 0.71 -5.10 9.54
C THR A 171 0.51 -5.48 8.08
N VAL A 172 1.42 -6.29 7.54
CA VAL A 172 1.42 -6.75 6.14
C VAL A 172 1.44 -8.26 6.10
N ASN A 173 0.60 -8.83 5.24
CA ASN A 173 0.59 -10.27 5.00
C ASN A 173 1.91 -10.68 4.28
N PRO A 174 2.68 -11.65 4.82
CA PRO A 174 3.99 -12.04 4.27
C PRO A 174 3.97 -12.45 2.79
N ARG A 175 2.81 -12.85 2.24
CA ARG A 175 2.65 -13.13 0.81
C ARG A 175 3.03 -11.95 -0.08
N TYR A 176 2.90 -10.71 0.40
CA TYR A 176 3.17 -9.50 -0.38
C TYR A 176 4.54 -8.89 -0.09
N GLY A 177 5.20 -9.29 1.00
CA GLY A 177 6.46 -8.71 1.42
C GLY A 177 6.59 -8.55 2.93
N THR A 178 7.65 -7.84 3.33
CA THR A 178 7.90 -7.44 4.71
C THR A 178 7.64 -5.95 4.85
N TRP A 179 7.00 -5.55 5.95
CA TRP A 179 6.81 -4.14 6.27
C TRP A 179 8.12 -3.51 6.74
N ASP A 180 8.55 -2.44 6.07
CA ASP A 180 9.62 -1.55 6.51
C ASP A 180 9.01 -0.28 7.12
N GLY A 181 8.92 -0.27 8.46
CA GLY A 181 8.38 0.87 9.20
C GLY A 181 9.28 2.11 9.22
N THR A 182 10.51 2.04 8.72
CA THR A 182 11.42 3.20 8.67
C THR A 182 11.06 4.15 7.52
N VAL A 183 10.56 3.59 6.43
CA VAL A 183 10.14 4.31 5.21
C VAL A 183 8.67 4.09 4.86
N ALA A 184 7.91 3.45 5.75
CA ALA A 184 6.50 3.13 5.56
C ALA A 184 6.19 2.41 4.23
N ASP A 185 6.99 1.39 3.91
CA ASP A 185 6.92 0.67 2.64
C ASP A 185 6.86 -0.86 2.82
N VAL A 186 6.43 -1.56 1.77
CA VAL A 186 6.50 -3.01 1.67
C VAL A 186 7.68 -3.40 0.79
N VAL A 187 8.66 -4.06 1.39
CA VAL A 187 9.85 -4.60 0.71
C VAL A 187 9.66 -6.08 0.40
N ALA A 188 10.40 -6.60 -0.56
CA ALA A 188 10.38 -8.04 -0.85
C ALA A 188 10.78 -8.84 0.40
N VAL A 189 10.23 -10.05 0.55
CA VAL A 189 10.77 -11.00 1.52
C VAL A 189 12.15 -11.41 1.00
N ASP A 190 13.21 -11.15 1.77
CA ASP A 190 14.54 -11.63 1.39
C ASP A 190 14.49 -13.16 1.27
N SER A 191 14.62 -13.65 0.04
CA SER A 191 14.65 -15.09 -0.25
C SER A 191 16.02 -15.71 0.06
N ALA A 192 17.01 -14.90 0.46
CA ALA A 192 18.31 -15.39 0.92
C ALA A 192 18.27 -15.75 2.41
N SER A 193 17.55 -16.82 2.75
CA SER A 193 18.02 -17.67 3.84
C SER A 193 19.43 -18.18 3.45
N PRO A 194 20.41 -18.32 4.37
CA PRO A 194 21.73 -18.86 4.02
C PRO A 194 21.61 -20.36 3.77
N ALA A 195 21.01 -20.74 2.65
CA ALA A 195 20.80 -22.13 2.23
C ALA A 195 22.07 -22.77 1.65
N VAL A 196 23.21 -22.10 1.76
CA VAL A 196 24.53 -22.69 1.54
C VAL A 196 25.47 -22.20 2.62
N THR A 197 25.50 -22.91 3.75
CA THR A 197 26.77 -23.13 4.42
C THR A 197 27.60 -23.98 3.45
N PRO A 198 28.75 -23.51 2.93
CA PRO A 198 29.64 -24.40 2.21
C PRO A 198 30.04 -25.49 3.20
N ALA A 199 29.73 -26.75 2.90
CA ALA A 199 30.32 -27.86 3.62
C ALA A 199 31.83 -27.72 3.49
N THR A 200 32.48 -27.36 4.59
CA THR A 200 33.93 -27.23 4.67
C THR A 200 34.54 -28.58 4.31
N LYS A 201 35.41 -28.59 3.30
CA LYS A 201 36.37 -29.67 3.08
C LYS A 201 37.76 -29.11 3.30
#